data_AF-A0AAW7WF43-F1
#
_entry.id   AF-A0AAW7WF43-F1
#
_cell.length_a   1.000
_cell.length_b   1.000
_cell.length_c   1.000
_cell.angle_alpha   90.00
_cell.angle_beta   90.00
_cell.angle_gamma   90.00
#
_symmetry.space_group_name_H-M   'P 1'
#
loop_
_entity.id
_entity.type
_entity.pdbx_description
1 polymer ?
#
loop_
_entity_poly.entity_id
_entity_poly.type
_entity_poly.pdbx_seq_one_letter_code
_entity_poly.pdbx_strand_id
1 'polypeptide(L)' 'MSRYPIFYCSPASVDAGFMPVEAADAYEAEQIVQREHPGAVTASLSERVTNAEEIRRLFLAWLEKV' A
#
# COMPACT_ATOMS: atom_id res chain seq x y z
N MET A 1 -16.75 3.56 -6.13
CA MET A 1 -15.46 2.91 -5.86
C MET A 1 -14.43 4.01 -5.78
N SER A 2 -13.53 3.90 -4.82
CA SER A 2 -12.48 4.86 -4.55
C SER A 2 -11.12 4.23 -4.81
N ARG A 3 -10.16 5.06 -5.20
CA ARG A 3 -8.78 4.63 -5.41
C ARG A 3 -8.01 4.71 -4.11
N TYR A 4 -7.62 3.56 -3.57
CA TYR A 4 -6.84 3.45 -2.34
C TYR A 4 -5.36 3.27 -2.67
N PRO A 5 -4.50 4.21 -2.22
CA PRO A 5 -3.06 4.04 -2.31
C PRO A 5 -2.59 3.04 -1.24
N ILE A 6 -2.07 1.88 -1.63
CA ILE A 6 -1.59 0.85 -0.68
C ILE A 6 -0.07 0.70 -0.78
N PHE A 7 0.61 0.74 0.36
CA PHE A 7 1.98 0.28 0.50
C PHE A 7 2.01 -1.19 0.84
N TYR A 8 2.97 -1.91 0.27
CA TYR A 8 3.22 -3.30 0.64
C TYR A 8 4.71 -3.56 0.78
N CYS A 9 5.04 -4.52 1.65
CA CYS A 9 6.37 -5.08 1.81
C CYS A 9 6.20 -6.59 1.95
N SER A 10 6.65 -7.35 0.96
CA SER A 10 6.63 -8.81 0.92
C SER A 10 7.99 -9.36 1.34
N PRO A 11 8.11 -9.92 2.56
CA PRO A 11 9.37 -10.51 3.02
C PRO A 11 9.77 -11.72 2.18
N ALA A 12 8.78 -12.46 1.66
CA ALA A 12 8.99 -13.67 0.88
C ALA A 12 9.66 -13.40 -0.48
N SER A 13 9.42 -12.23 -1.07
CA SER A 13 10.00 -11.83 -2.36
C SER A 13 11.03 -10.72 -2.24
N VAL A 14 11.33 -10.25 -1.02
CA VAL A 14 12.16 -9.06 -0.76
C VAL A 14 11.72 -7.90 -1.67
N ASP A 15 10.40 -7.72 -1.78
CA ASP A 15 9.79 -6.74 -2.67
C ASP A 15 8.95 -5.78 -1.86
N ALA A 16 9.06 -4.50 -2.16
CA ALA A 16 8.27 -3.48 -1.50
C ALA A 16 7.90 -2.41 -2.51
N GLY A 17 6.66 -1.97 -2.44
CA GLY A 17 6.15 -1.05 -3.43
C GLY A 17 4.87 -0.36 -3.03
N PHE A 18 4.36 0.36 -4.02
CA PHE A 18 3.15 1.13 -3.95
C PHE A 18 2.19 0.63 -5.02
N MET A 19 1.00 0.19 -4.62
CA MET A 19 -0.04 -0.30 -5.51
C MET A 19 -1.36 0.43 -5.23
N PRO A 20 -1.79 1.33 -6.12
CA PRO A 20 -3.08 1.96 -6.00
C PRO A 20 -4.18 1.05 -6.59
N VAL A 21 -5.16 0.68 -5.77
CA VAL A 21 -6.25 -0.24 -6.16
C VAL A 21 -7.62 0.42 -6.03
N GLU A 22 -8.56 0.04 -6.89
CA GLU A 22 -9.96 0.46 -6.79
C GLU A 22 -10.71 -0.48 -5.84
N ALA A 23 -11.29 0.07 -4.77
CA ALA A 23 -12.04 -0.70 -3.79
C ALA A 23 -13.22 0.10 -3.22
N ALA A 24 -14.11 -0.56 -2.48
CA ALA A 24 -15.18 0.07 -1.73
C ALA A 24 -14.66 0.69 -0.42
N ASP A 25 -13.64 0.08 0.19
CA ASP A 25 -12.99 0.56 1.40
C ASP A 25 -11.51 0.10 1.49
N ALA A 26 -10.80 0.60 2.50
CA ALA A 26 -9.39 0.28 2.73
C ALA A 26 -9.15 -1.21 3.05
N TYR A 27 -10.12 -1.89 3.67
CA TYR A 27 -9.98 -3.32 3.98
C TYR A 27 -10.03 -4.17 2.72
N GLU A 28 -10.97 -3.88 1.81
CA GLU A 28 -11.02 -4.52 0.50
C GLU A 28 -9.76 -4.21 -0.32
N ALA A 29 -9.27 -2.98 -0.27
CA ALA A 29 -8.03 -2.60 -0.95
C ALA A 29 -6.82 -3.42 -0.47
N GLU A 30 -6.65 -3.57 0.85
CA GLU A 30 -5.57 -4.39 1.42
C GLU A 30 -5.73 -5.88 1.06
N GLN A 31 -6.96 -6.41 1.03
CA GLN A 31 -7.24 -7.79 0.60
C GLN A 31 -6.85 -8.04 -0.87
N ILE A 32 -7.05 -7.07 -1.76
CA ILE A 32 -6.63 -7.17 -3.16
C ILE A 32 -5.10 -7.29 -3.23
N VAL A 33 -4.38 -6.40 -2.53
CA VAL A 33 -2.91 -6.42 -2.51
C VAL A 33 -2.37 -7.69 -1.86
N GLN A 34 -3.00 -8.21 -0.81
CA GLN A 34 -2.65 -9.50 -0.20
C GLN A 34 -2.83 -10.69 -1.14
N ARG A 35 -3.80 -10.65 -2.05
CA ARG A 35 -3.97 -11.73 -3.05
C ARG A 35 -2.84 -11.71 -4.09
N GLU A 36 -2.36 -10.54 -4.46
CA GLU A 36 -1.24 -10.38 -5.39
C GLU A 36 0.12 -10.61 -4.73
N HIS A 37 0.24 -10.22 -3.45
CA HIS A 37 1.45 -10.39 -2.63
C HIS A 37 1.12 -11.11 -1.32
N PRO A 38 0.94 -12.45 -1.34
CA PRO A 38 0.57 -13.22 -0.16
C PRO A 38 1.58 -13.06 0.99
N GLY A 39 1.09 -12.62 2.15
CA GLY A 39 1.92 -12.46 3.34
C GLY A 39 2.73 -11.16 3.36
N ALA A 40 2.47 -10.23 2.45
CA ALA A 40 3.02 -8.89 2.55
C ALA A 40 2.50 -8.17 3.80
N VAL A 41 3.30 -7.30 4.40
CA VAL A 41 2.81 -6.31 5.34
C VAL A 41 2.24 -5.16 4.51
N THR A 42 0.97 -4.80 4.72
CA THR A 42 0.29 -3.75 3.96
C THR A 42 -0.03 -2.55 4.84
N ALA A 43 -0.06 -1.36 4.23
CA ALA A 43 -0.55 -0.14 4.86
C ALA A 43 -1.31 0.70 3.83
N SER A 44 -2.58 1.01 4.13
CA SER A 44 -3.39 1.91 3.31
C SER A 44 -3.12 3.38 3.65
N LEU A 45 -3.07 4.22 2.61
CA LEU A 45 -3.07 5.68 2.75
C LEU A 45 -4.49 6.24 2.59
N SER A 46 -4.70 7.46 3.10
CA SER A 46 -5.94 8.19 2.87
C SER A 46 -6.11 8.53 1.40
N GLU A 47 -7.33 8.41 0.88
CA GLU A 47 -7.75 8.81 -0.48
C GLU A 47 -7.40 10.26 -0.85
N ARG A 48 -7.17 11.11 0.16
CA ARG A 48 -6.80 12.52 -0.04
C ARG A 48 -5.33 12.73 -0.42
N VAL A 49 -4.48 11.74 -0.17
CA VAL A 49 -3.05 11.82 -0.48
C VAL A 49 -2.87 11.52 -1.97
N THR A 50 -2.73 12.57 -2.77
CA THR A 50 -2.56 12.49 -4.23
C THR A 50 -1.17 12.94 -4.72
N ASN A 51 -0.35 13.50 -3.83
CA ASN A 51 0.99 13.98 -4.18
C ASN A 51 2.01 12.83 -4.15
N ALA A 52 2.60 12.51 -5.31
CA ALA A 52 3.59 11.45 -5.45
C ALA A 52 4.85 11.65 -4.56
N GLU A 53 5.29 12.89 -4.33
CA GLU A 53 6.43 13.16 -3.44
C GLU A 53 6.09 12.84 -1.99
N GLU A 54 4.88 13.18 -1.56
CA GLU A 54 4.39 12.89 -0.22
C GLU A 54 4.18 11.39 -0.01
N ILE A 55 3.59 10.70 -0.99
CA ILE A 55 3.46 9.24 -1.00
C ILE A 55 4.85 8.60 -0.87
N ARG A 56 5.83 9.02 -1.67
CA ARG A 56 7.19 8.49 -1.60
C ARG A 56 7.84 8.74 -0.23
N ARG A 57 7.67 9.93 0.34
CA ARG A 57 8.20 10.26 1.67
C ARG A 57 7.58 9.38 2.75
N LEU A 58 6.26 9.20 2.72
CA LEU A 58 5.53 8.35 3.66
C LEU A 58 5.93 6.88 3.52
N PHE A 59 6.14 6.41 2.29
CA PHE A 59 6.59 5.04 2.02
C PHE A 59 7.97 4.76 2.62
N LEU A 60 8.94 5.65 2.40
CA LEU A 60 10.28 5.50 2.97
C LEU A 60 10.24 5.53 4.51
N ALA A 61 9.49 6.46 5.09
CA ALA A 61 9.32 6.55 6.54
C ALA A 61 8.59 5.34 7.14
N TRP A 62 7.75 4.67 6.36
CA TRP A 62 7.10 3.42 6.75
C TRP A 62 8.06 2.24 6.70
N LEU A 63 8.88 2.13 5.65
CA LEU A 63 9.91 1.09 5.53
C LEU A 63 10.97 1.16 6.63
N GLU A 64 11.29 2.35 7.16
CA GLU A 64 12.18 2.48 8.32
C GLU A 64 11.61 1.87 9.61
N LYS A 65 10.29 1.61 9.65
CA LYS A 65 9.56 1.15 10.85
C LYS A 65 9.06 -0.29 10.75
N VAL A 66 9.12 -0.90 9.57
CA VAL A 66 8.63 -2.26 9.28
C VAL A 66 9.77 -3.26 9.29
#